data_AF-A0A2D8BAY8-F1
#
_entry.id   AF-A0A2D8BAY8-F1
#
_cell.length_a   1.000
_cell.length_b   1.000
_cell.length_c   1.000
_cell.angle_alpha   90.00
_cell.angle_beta   90.00
_cell.angle_gamma   90.00
#
_symmetry.space_group_name_H-M   'P 1'
#
loop_
_entity.id
_entity.type
_entity.pdbx_description
1 polymer ?
#
loop_
_entity_poly.entity_id
_entity_poly.type
_entity_poly.pdbx_seq_one_letter_code
_entity_poly.pdbx_strand_id
1 'polypeptide(L)'
;MSHDPTAPPDPALDAAVDRLLAHAGGRLVLAAPLGLGKPHRVLNAITRRVAADASLSLHLLTALSLTPPSPGAGLQRRFLAPFLERQFGPDYPVLDYAIAMRRNALPANIRVEEFYMQSGALLGSASAQRDYVSLNYTHVARAVAARGANAVVQKVARQPGGTRLSLSCNPDLTFDLLDECQRLGKARPLLLAEVDPNLPWLDGPCAVPAGFFDIVLDHPLPAPRLFALPREPV
;
A
#
# COMPACT_ATOMS: atom_id res chain seq x y z
N MET A 1 -16.99 -6.82 -7.39
CA MET A 1 -17.78 -6.36 -6.24
C MET A 1 -17.05 -5.13 -5.72
N SER A 2 -17.66 -3.97 -5.92
CA SER A 2 -17.21 -2.68 -5.41
C SER A 2 -17.29 -2.68 -3.89
N HIS A 3 -16.31 -2.05 -3.24
CA HIS A 3 -16.34 -1.80 -1.80
C HIS A 3 -17.64 -1.10 -1.43
N ASP A 4 -18.18 -1.46 -0.27
CA ASP A 4 -19.37 -0.83 0.30
C ASP A 4 -19.09 0.68 0.55
N PRO A 5 -19.82 1.61 -0.08
CA PRO A 5 -19.66 3.05 0.13
C PRO A 5 -20.10 3.53 1.53
N THR A 6 -20.47 2.60 2.42
CA THR A 6 -21.00 2.87 3.76
C THR A 6 -20.00 2.64 4.90
N ALA A 7 -18.71 2.44 4.62
CA ALA A 7 -17.71 2.44 5.69
C ALA A 7 -17.82 3.77 6.47
N PRO A 8 -17.98 3.72 7.81
CA PRO A 8 -18.23 4.91 8.61
C PRO A 8 -17.08 5.90 8.41
N PRO A 9 -17.36 7.22 8.47
CA PRO A 9 -16.32 8.23 8.39
C PRO A 9 -15.25 7.95 9.46
N ASP A 10 -13.98 8.00 9.06
CA ASP A 10 -12.85 7.89 9.96
C ASP A 10 -12.10 9.23 9.96
N PRO A 11 -12.44 10.14 10.89
CA PRO A 11 -11.81 11.46 10.97
C PRO A 11 -10.30 11.40 11.19
N ALA A 12 -9.78 10.35 11.83
CA ALA A 12 -8.34 10.21 12.06
C ALA A 12 -7.62 9.86 10.75
N LEU A 13 -8.22 8.97 9.95
CA LEU A 13 -7.72 8.66 8.61
C LEU A 13 -7.79 9.90 7.69
N ASP A 14 -8.90 10.63 7.70
CA ASP A 14 -9.05 11.85 6.90
C ASP A 14 -8.01 12.90 7.27
N ALA A 15 -7.81 13.16 8.57
CA ALA A 15 -6.80 14.10 9.05
C ALA A 15 -5.37 13.67 8.70
N ALA A 16 -5.09 12.37 8.69
CA ALA A 16 -3.78 11.84 8.28
C ALA A 16 -3.53 12.03 6.77
N VAL A 17 -4.56 11.81 5.94
CA VAL A 17 -4.50 12.09 4.49
C VAL A 17 -4.31 13.58 4.24
N ASP A 18 -5.02 14.45 4.96
CA ASP A 18 -4.86 15.90 4.87
C ASP A 18 -3.44 16.34 5.20
N ARG A 19 -2.87 15.79 6.29
CA ARG A 19 -1.49 16.09 6.70
C ARG A 19 -0.46 15.63 5.66
N LEU A 20 -0.66 14.47 5.05
CA LEU A 20 0.17 13.98 3.95
C LEU A 20 0.13 14.91 2.73
N LEU A 21 -1.07 15.30 2.30
CA LEU A 21 -1.26 16.18 1.14
C LEU A 21 -0.72 17.58 1.39
N ALA A 22 -0.91 18.12 2.60
CA ALA A 22 -0.36 19.40 3.02
C ALA A 22 1.18 19.38 3.04
N HIS A 23 1.79 18.32 3.58
CA HIS A 23 3.24 18.14 3.54
C HIS A 23 3.78 18.11 2.10
N ALA A 24 3.06 17.46 1.19
CA ALA A 24 3.44 17.34 -0.21
C ALA A 24 3.11 18.57 -1.08
N GLY A 25 2.43 19.60 -0.53
CA GLY A 25 1.95 20.74 -1.30
C GLY A 25 1.05 20.34 -2.47
N GLY A 26 0.23 19.30 -2.29
CA GLY A 26 -0.67 18.75 -3.32
C GLY A 26 0.00 17.85 -4.37
N ARG A 27 1.33 17.69 -4.35
CA ARG A 27 2.08 16.81 -5.27
C ARG A 27 2.72 15.64 -4.53
N LEU A 28 1.92 14.62 -4.29
CA LEU A 28 2.31 13.49 -3.47
C LEU A 28 3.10 12.45 -4.28
N VAL A 29 4.38 12.28 -3.96
CA VAL A 29 5.23 11.18 -4.47
C VAL A 29 5.33 10.16 -3.35
N LEU A 30 4.44 9.17 -3.39
CA LEU A 30 4.20 8.24 -2.31
C LEU A 30 4.93 6.93 -2.54
N ALA A 31 5.72 6.48 -1.56
CA ALA A 31 6.22 5.12 -1.53
C ALA A 31 5.32 4.22 -0.67
N ALA A 32 5.05 3.00 -1.16
CA ALA A 32 4.35 1.97 -0.38
C ALA A 32 4.98 0.59 -0.59
N PRO A 33 5.20 -0.20 0.47
CA PRO A 33 5.92 -1.46 0.39
C PRO A 33 5.08 -2.56 -0.29
N LEU A 34 5.74 -3.66 -0.64
CA LEU A 34 5.15 -4.90 -1.12
C LEU A 34 4.26 -5.57 -0.04
N GLY A 35 3.30 -6.40 -0.47
CA GLY A 35 2.74 -7.46 0.39
C GLY A 35 1.96 -6.95 1.60
N LEU A 36 2.18 -7.59 2.76
CA LEU A 36 1.43 -7.31 3.99
C LEU A 36 1.71 -5.93 4.57
N GLY A 37 2.90 -5.37 4.32
CA GLY A 37 3.24 -4.01 4.73
C GLY A 37 2.42 -2.93 4.03
N LYS A 38 1.60 -3.25 3.01
CA LYS A 38 0.83 -2.25 2.26
C LYS A 38 -0.47 -1.87 3.02
N PRO A 39 -0.65 -0.62 3.46
CA PRO A 39 -1.86 -0.20 4.18
C PRO A 39 -2.98 0.14 3.17
N HIS A 40 -3.78 -0.86 2.83
CA HIS A 40 -4.79 -0.77 1.76
C HIS A 40 -5.82 0.34 2.03
N ARG A 41 -6.25 0.47 3.29
CA ARG A 41 -7.23 1.46 3.74
C ARG A 41 -6.72 2.89 3.52
N VAL A 42 -5.47 3.14 3.93
CA VAL A 42 -4.78 4.43 3.72
C VAL A 42 -4.61 4.72 2.23
N LEU A 43 -4.12 3.76 1.45
CA LEU A 43 -3.91 3.94 0.01
C LEU A 43 -5.21 4.23 -0.74
N ASN A 44 -6.31 3.56 -0.39
CA ASN A 44 -7.61 3.83 -0.99
C ASN A 44 -8.12 5.22 -0.62
N ALA A 45 -7.97 5.65 0.64
CA ALA A 45 -8.36 7.00 1.04
C ALA A 45 -7.58 8.08 0.27
N ILE A 46 -6.26 7.92 0.14
CA ILE A 46 -5.41 8.83 -0.66
C ILE A 46 -5.84 8.81 -2.14
N THR A 47 -6.00 7.62 -2.73
CA THR A 47 -6.38 7.45 -4.14
C THR A 47 -7.71 8.15 -4.42
N ARG A 48 -8.72 7.94 -3.58
CA ARG A 48 -10.04 8.56 -3.73
C ARG A 48 -9.98 10.07 -3.56
N ARG A 49 -9.21 10.56 -2.59
CA ARG A 49 -9.06 12.00 -2.35
C ARG A 49 -8.43 12.69 -3.56
N VAL A 50 -7.33 12.14 -4.07
CA VAL A 50 -6.65 12.69 -5.25
C VAL A 50 -7.51 12.56 -6.49
N ALA A 51 -8.21 11.44 -6.70
CA ALA A 51 -9.10 11.26 -7.85
C ALA A 51 -10.25 12.28 -7.89
N ALA A 52 -10.71 12.76 -6.73
CA ALA A 52 -11.81 13.71 -6.61
C ALA A 52 -11.38 15.19 -6.80
N ASP A 53 -10.07 15.48 -6.76
CA ASP A 53 -9.54 16.85 -6.83
C ASP A 53 -8.38 16.93 -7.83
N ALA A 54 -8.65 17.51 -9.01
CA ALA A 54 -7.69 17.64 -10.10
C ALA A 54 -6.53 18.60 -9.79
N SER A 55 -6.60 19.41 -8.71
CA SER A 55 -5.48 20.23 -8.25
C SER A 55 -4.40 19.40 -7.54
N LEU A 56 -4.75 18.19 -7.08
CA LEU A 56 -3.85 17.24 -6.45
C LEU A 56 -3.26 16.29 -7.47
N SER A 57 -2.08 15.73 -7.17
CA SER A 57 -1.48 14.65 -7.95
C SER A 57 -0.87 13.58 -7.06
N LEU A 58 -0.97 12.33 -7.50
CA LEU A 58 -0.36 11.16 -6.86
C LEU A 58 0.57 10.48 -7.85
N HIS A 59 1.84 10.36 -7.47
CA HIS A 59 2.78 9.44 -8.08
C HIS A 59 3.10 8.34 -7.06
N LEU A 60 2.48 7.17 -7.24
CA LEU A 60 2.66 6.02 -6.37
C LEU A 60 3.81 5.15 -6.86
N LEU A 61 4.87 5.05 -6.06
CA LEU A 61 6.03 4.20 -6.25
C LEU A 61 5.87 2.94 -5.41
N THR A 62 5.63 1.80 -6.04
CA THR A 62 5.36 0.56 -5.30
C THR A 62 5.89 -0.68 -6.03
N ALA A 63 5.78 -1.82 -5.38
CA ALA A 63 6.08 -3.12 -5.97
C ALA A 63 4.77 -3.74 -6.49
N LEU A 64 4.48 -4.97 -6.06
CA LEU A 64 3.28 -5.68 -6.48
C LEU A 64 2.03 -5.22 -5.72
N SER A 65 0.95 -5.00 -6.48
CA SER A 65 -0.41 -4.81 -5.95
C SER A 65 -1.20 -6.11 -6.00
N LEU A 66 -1.28 -6.79 -4.87
CA LEU A 66 -2.04 -8.04 -4.75
C LEU A 66 -3.54 -7.72 -4.70
N THR A 67 -4.28 -8.21 -5.67
CA THR A 67 -5.75 -8.19 -5.65
C THR A 67 -6.28 -9.62 -5.81
N PRO A 68 -7.37 -10.00 -5.14
CA PRO A 68 -8.02 -11.27 -5.40
C PRO A 68 -8.36 -11.41 -6.90
N PRO A 69 -8.17 -12.59 -7.50
CA PRO A 69 -8.56 -12.83 -8.88
C PRO A 69 -10.09 -12.72 -9.03
N SER A 70 -10.56 -12.39 -10.23
CA SER A 70 -12.01 -12.42 -10.49
C SER A 70 -12.48 -13.86 -10.61
N PRO A 71 -13.56 -14.26 -9.93
CA PRO A 71 -14.10 -15.63 -10.00
C PRO A 71 -14.71 -15.97 -11.38
N GLY A 72 -14.79 -15.01 -12.31
CA GLY A 72 -15.42 -15.22 -13.61
C GLY A 72 -16.92 -15.46 -13.48
N ALA A 73 -17.50 -16.22 -14.41
CA ALA A 73 -18.92 -16.53 -14.45
C ALA A 73 -19.19 -18.05 -14.47
N GLY A 74 -20.46 -18.44 -14.25
CA GLY A 74 -20.89 -19.84 -14.35
C GLY A 74 -20.11 -20.80 -13.45
N LEU A 75 -19.57 -21.87 -14.04
CA LEU A 75 -18.84 -22.89 -13.31
C LEU A 75 -17.56 -22.37 -12.65
N GLN A 76 -16.83 -21.45 -13.31
CA GLN A 76 -15.64 -20.82 -12.73
C GLN A 76 -15.97 -20.14 -11.40
N ARG A 77 -17.08 -19.39 -11.36
CA ARG A 77 -17.52 -18.71 -10.14
C ARG A 77 -17.88 -19.69 -9.04
N ARG A 78 -18.65 -20.74 -9.38
CA ARG A 78 -19.08 -21.76 -8.41
C ARG A 78 -17.89 -22.51 -7.79
N PHE A 79 -16.81 -22.68 -8.55
CA PHE A 79 -15.59 -23.33 -8.07
C PHE A 79 -14.69 -22.36 -7.28
N LEU A 80 -14.43 -21.16 -7.83
CA LEU A 80 -13.41 -20.26 -7.28
C LEU A 80 -13.93 -19.41 -6.12
N ALA A 81 -15.20 -19.00 -6.11
CA ALA A 81 -15.72 -18.10 -5.09
C ALA A 81 -15.58 -18.64 -3.64
N PRO A 82 -15.93 -19.92 -3.34
CA PRO A 82 -15.74 -20.47 -1.99
C PRO A 82 -14.26 -20.53 -1.56
N PHE A 83 -13.36 -20.75 -2.51
CA PHE A 83 -11.92 -20.70 -2.26
C PHE A 83 -11.46 -19.28 -1.93
N LEU A 84 -11.87 -18.29 -2.72
CA LEU A 84 -11.50 -16.89 -2.50
C LEU A 84 -12.01 -16.36 -1.17
N GLU A 85 -13.27 -16.64 -0.82
CA GLU A 85 -13.84 -16.22 0.45
C GLU A 85 -13.08 -16.84 1.64
N ARG A 86 -12.71 -18.12 1.57
CA ARG A 86 -11.90 -18.76 2.61
C ARG A 86 -10.47 -18.21 2.68
N GLN A 87 -9.86 -17.94 1.53
CA GLN A 87 -8.45 -17.55 1.43
C GLN A 87 -8.21 -16.07 1.78
N PHE A 88 -9.08 -15.18 1.29
CA PHE A 88 -8.92 -13.73 1.45
C PHE A 88 -9.84 -13.16 2.53
N GLY A 89 -10.93 -13.85 2.86
CA GLY A 89 -12.03 -13.31 3.64
C GLY A 89 -13.01 -12.48 2.79
N PRO A 90 -14.26 -12.33 3.24
CA PRO A 90 -15.25 -11.50 2.56
C PRO A 90 -14.88 -10.00 2.55
N ASP A 91 -14.09 -9.57 3.54
CA ASP A 91 -13.77 -8.16 3.80
C ASP A 91 -12.38 -7.74 3.31
N TYR A 92 -11.75 -8.52 2.41
CA TYR A 92 -10.42 -8.20 1.89
C TYR A 92 -10.44 -6.84 1.16
N PRO A 93 -9.68 -5.85 1.61
CA PRO A 93 -9.70 -4.54 0.98
C PRO A 93 -8.98 -4.63 -0.38
N VAL A 94 -9.71 -4.35 -1.46
CA VAL A 94 -9.13 -4.28 -2.81
C VAL A 94 -8.61 -2.86 -3.06
N LEU A 95 -7.44 -2.74 -3.68
CA LEU A 95 -6.83 -1.45 -3.99
C LEU A 95 -7.54 -0.77 -5.16
N ASP A 96 -8.07 0.43 -4.93
CA ASP A 96 -8.83 1.21 -5.90
C ASP A 96 -7.98 1.54 -7.13
N TYR A 97 -6.73 1.97 -6.93
CA TYR A 97 -5.80 2.26 -8.02
C TYR A 97 -5.47 1.01 -8.84
N ALA A 98 -5.36 -0.17 -8.22
CA ALA A 98 -5.00 -1.40 -8.93
C ALA A 98 -6.15 -1.86 -9.85
N ILE A 99 -7.40 -1.69 -9.41
CA ILE A 99 -8.58 -1.96 -10.24
C ILE A 99 -8.68 -0.96 -11.40
N ALA A 100 -8.48 0.33 -11.12
CA ALA A 100 -8.47 1.37 -12.15
C ALA A 100 -7.35 1.13 -13.18
N MET A 101 -6.15 0.80 -12.72
CA MET A 101 -5.00 0.46 -13.56
C MET A 101 -5.28 -0.73 -14.46
N ARG A 102 -5.81 -1.84 -13.92
CA ARG A 102 -6.19 -3.02 -14.71
C ARG A 102 -7.21 -2.69 -15.81
N ARG A 103 -8.12 -1.74 -15.55
CA ARG A 103 -9.15 -1.28 -16.49
C ARG A 103 -8.67 -0.19 -17.44
N ASN A 104 -7.41 0.21 -17.37
CA ASN A 104 -6.85 1.35 -18.10
C ASN A 104 -7.65 2.65 -17.86
N ALA A 105 -8.07 2.85 -16.62
CA ALA A 105 -8.99 3.91 -16.20
C ALA A 105 -8.46 4.68 -14.97
N LEU A 106 -7.13 4.76 -14.82
CA LEU A 106 -6.53 5.63 -13.81
C LEU A 106 -6.90 7.10 -14.11
N PRO A 107 -7.28 7.89 -13.09
CA PRO A 107 -7.44 9.33 -13.26
C PRO A 107 -6.16 9.99 -13.79
N ALA A 108 -6.29 11.04 -14.59
CA ALA A 108 -5.15 11.69 -15.24
C ALA A 108 -4.11 12.27 -14.26
N ASN A 109 -4.52 12.55 -13.03
CA ASN A 109 -3.66 13.06 -11.96
C ASN A 109 -3.09 11.96 -11.05
N ILE A 110 -3.30 10.68 -11.39
CA ILE A 110 -2.74 9.54 -10.67
C ILE A 110 -1.85 8.72 -11.60
N ARG A 111 -0.57 8.60 -11.22
CA ARG A 111 0.41 7.75 -11.87
C ARG A 111 0.86 6.67 -10.89
N VAL A 112 0.96 5.43 -11.37
CA VAL A 112 1.42 4.29 -10.57
C VAL A 112 2.61 3.67 -11.29
N GLU A 113 3.74 3.62 -10.59
CA GLU A 113 4.96 2.98 -11.04
C GLU A 113 5.17 1.71 -10.21
N GLU A 114 5.04 0.54 -10.85
CA GLU A 114 5.31 -0.75 -10.23
C GLU A 114 6.68 -1.28 -10.67
N PHE A 115 7.52 -1.65 -9.70
CA PHE A 115 8.83 -2.28 -9.98
C PHE A 115 8.73 -3.77 -10.34
N TYR A 116 7.54 -4.36 -10.17
CA TYR A 116 7.25 -5.74 -10.52
C TYR A 116 5.89 -5.84 -11.18
N MET A 117 5.82 -6.47 -12.36
CA MET A 117 4.59 -6.58 -13.14
C MET A 117 3.99 -7.99 -13.00
N GLN A 118 2.68 -8.09 -12.72
CA GLN A 118 1.98 -9.38 -12.82
C GLN A 118 1.83 -9.79 -14.28
N SER A 119 2.51 -10.88 -14.66
CA SER A 119 2.46 -11.44 -16.02
C SER A 119 1.02 -11.65 -16.49
N GLY A 120 0.69 -11.11 -17.66
CA GLY A 120 -0.63 -11.27 -18.30
C GLY A 120 -1.77 -10.45 -17.68
N ALA A 121 -1.66 -10.04 -16.41
CA ALA A 121 -2.76 -9.37 -15.70
C ALA A 121 -3.02 -7.93 -16.17
N LEU A 122 -2.08 -7.33 -16.90
CA LEU A 122 -2.09 -5.93 -17.31
C LEU A 122 -1.97 -5.74 -18.84
N LEU A 123 -2.27 -6.79 -19.63
CA LEU A 123 -2.20 -6.76 -21.11
C LEU A 123 -3.06 -5.66 -21.77
N GLY A 124 -4.13 -5.20 -21.09
CA GLY A 124 -4.99 -4.10 -21.56
C GLY A 124 -4.69 -2.73 -20.94
N SER A 125 -3.69 -2.61 -20.06
CA SER A 125 -3.38 -1.37 -19.35
C SER A 125 -2.20 -0.64 -20.00
N ALA A 126 -2.51 0.38 -20.80
CA ALA A 126 -1.50 1.17 -21.49
C ALA A 126 -0.63 1.98 -20.52
N SER A 127 -1.21 2.52 -19.44
CA SER A 127 -0.44 3.22 -18.41
C SER A 127 0.50 2.26 -17.69
N ALA A 128 0.01 1.11 -17.21
CA ALA A 128 0.85 0.15 -16.49
C ALA A 128 2.00 -0.39 -17.34
N GLN A 129 1.80 -0.57 -18.64
CA GLN A 129 2.86 -1.01 -19.55
C GLN A 129 3.93 0.08 -19.78
N ARG A 130 3.54 1.36 -19.82
CA ARG A 130 4.48 2.49 -20.00
C ARG A 130 5.21 2.89 -18.72
N ASP A 131 4.55 2.71 -17.58
CA ASP A 131 5.07 3.07 -16.27
C ASP A 131 5.71 1.88 -15.53
N TYR A 132 5.82 0.71 -16.17
CA TYR A 132 6.58 -0.40 -15.61
C TYR A 132 8.09 -0.12 -15.65
N VAL A 133 8.76 -0.37 -14.53
CA VAL A 133 10.22 -0.26 -14.44
C VAL A 133 10.82 -1.60 -14.03
N SER A 134 11.55 -2.23 -14.96
CA SER A 134 12.32 -3.44 -14.66
C SER A 134 13.53 -3.07 -13.81
N LEU A 135 13.40 -3.27 -12.50
CA LEU A 135 14.41 -2.91 -11.53
C LEU A 135 14.69 -4.08 -10.60
N ASN A 136 15.97 -4.38 -10.39
CA ASN A 136 16.36 -5.33 -9.35
C ASN A 136 15.97 -4.76 -7.98
N TYR A 137 15.43 -5.62 -7.11
CA TYR A 137 14.94 -5.23 -5.79
C TYR A 137 15.99 -4.48 -4.95
N THR A 138 17.28 -4.85 -5.06
CA THR A 138 18.38 -4.19 -4.34
C THR A 138 18.60 -2.72 -4.74
N HIS A 139 18.04 -2.28 -5.87
CA HIS A 139 18.14 -0.90 -6.34
C HIS A 139 16.87 -0.08 -6.10
N VAL A 140 15.80 -0.69 -5.59
CA VAL A 140 14.49 -0.03 -5.44
C VAL A 140 14.58 1.19 -4.52
N ALA A 141 15.19 1.05 -3.35
CA ALA A 141 15.33 2.16 -2.39
C ALA A 141 15.99 3.40 -3.01
N ARG A 142 17.14 3.21 -3.67
CA ARG A 142 17.85 4.28 -4.40
C ARG A 142 16.99 4.91 -5.48
N ALA A 143 16.26 4.08 -6.23
CA ALA A 143 15.44 4.51 -7.34
C ALA A 143 14.22 5.32 -6.86
N VAL A 144 13.61 4.92 -5.73
CA VAL A 144 12.53 5.64 -5.05
C VAL A 144 13.04 6.97 -4.49
N ALA A 145 14.19 6.97 -3.82
CA ALA A 145 14.83 8.18 -3.32
C ALA A 145 15.16 9.17 -4.47
N ALA A 146 15.73 8.67 -5.58
CA ALA A 146 16.05 9.48 -6.75
C ALA A 146 14.82 10.14 -7.38
N ARG A 147 13.68 9.44 -7.44
CA ARG A 147 12.37 9.98 -7.86
C ARG A 147 11.78 11.01 -6.91
N GLY A 148 12.35 11.13 -5.71
CA GLY A 148 11.97 12.15 -4.74
C GLY A 148 10.70 11.82 -3.98
N ALA A 149 10.55 10.55 -3.56
CA ALA A 149 9.49 10.18 -2.64
C ALA A 149 9.47 11.13 -1.43
N ASN A 150 8.34 11.79 -1.22
CA ASN A 150 8.15 12.77 -0.15
C ASN A 150 7.27 12.22 0.98
N ALA A 151 6.67 11.03 0.79
CA ALA A 151 5.95 10.32 1.83
C ALA A 151 6.12 8.80 1.71
N VAL A 152 6.00 8.10 2.84
CA VAL A 152 5.93 6.65 2.92
C VAL A 152 4.72 6.25 3.77
N VAL A 153 3.93 5.30 3.28
CA VAL A 153 2.85 4.68 4.07
C VAL A 153 3.14 3.20 4.26
N GLN A 154 3.01 2.72 5.50
CA GLN A 154 3.30 1.34 5.83
C GLN A 154 2.40 0.79 6.92
N LYS A 155 2.00 -0.46 6.78
CA LYS A 155 1.36 -1.24 7.83
C LYS A 155 2.42 -1.77 8.79
N VAL A 156 2.17 -1.65 10.10
CA VAL A 156 3.11 -2.02 11.17
C VAL A 156 2.40 -2.81 12.28
N ALA A 157 3.18 -3.46 13.13
CA ALA A 157 2.72 -4.12 14.34
C ALA A 157 3.09 -3.29 15.57
N ARG A 158 2.27 -3.33 16.62
CA ARG A 158 2.58 -2.71 17.92
C ARG A 158 3.17 -3.73 18.87
N GLN A 159 4.14 -3.32 19.67
CA GLN A 159 4.73 -4.16 20.70
C GLN A 159 3.65 -4.63 21.69
N PRO A 160 3.54 -5.93 21.99
CA PRO A 160 2.66 -6.41 23.04
C PRO A 160 3.01 -5.75 24.39
N GLY A 161 2.06 -5.04 24.99
CA GLY A 161 2.24 -4.35 26.27
C GLY A 161 3.19 -3.13 26.22
N GLY A 162 3.59 -2.67 25.03
CA GLY A 162 4.54 -1.58 24.85
C GLY A 162 4.12 -0.55 23.81
N THR A 163 5.00 0.43 23.56
CA THR A 163 4.74 1.56 22.64
C THR A 163 5.58 1.51 21.37
N ARG A 164 6.58 0.61 21.30
CA ARG A 164 7.39 0.43 20.08
C ARG A 164 6.54 -0.10 18.94
N LEU A 165 7.01 0.20 17.73
CA LEU A 165 6.41 -0.29 16.49
C LEU A 165 7.37 -1.24 15.79
N SER A 166 6.84 -2.10 14.93
CA SER A 166 7.63 -3.02 14.12
C SER A 166 7.14 -2.99 12.68
N LEU A 167 8.07 -2.83 11.73
CA LEU A 167 7.79 -2.96 10.31
C LEU A 167 7.50 -4.42 9.91
N SER A 168 7.54 -5.35 10.86
CA SER A 168 7.17 -6.75 10.72
C SER A 168 7.90 -7.41 9.55
N CYS A 169 7.20 -8.14 8.69
CA CYS A 169 7.76 -8.87 7.55
C CYS A 169 8.10 -8.00 6.33
N ASN A 170 8.05 -6.67 6.44
CA ASN A 170 8.42 -5.73 5.37
C ASN A 170 9.33 -4.57 5.86
N PRO A 171 10.48 -4.84 6.52
CA PRO A 171 11.32 -3.79 7.09
C PRO A 171 12.29 -3.12 6.12
N ASP A 172 12.73 -3.87 5.11
CA ASP A 172 13.84 -3.57 4.20
C ASP A 172 13.68 -2.22 3.47
N LEU A 173 12.58 -2.04 2.72
CA LEU A 173 12.49 -0.90 1.82
C LEU A 173 12.48 0.46 2.52
N THR A 174 11.85 0.55 3.71
CA THR A 174 11.68 1.83 4.40
C THR A 174 12.99 2.31 5.02
N PHE A 175 13.77 1.43 5.64
CA PHE A 175 15.08 1.82 6.18
C PHE A 175 16.04 2.19 5.05
N ASP A 176 16.15 1.35 4.02
CA ASP A 176 17.04 1.61 2.89
C ASP A 176 16.67 2.91 2.15
N LEU A 177 15.37 3.23 2.04
CA LEU A 177 14.91 4.49 1.46
C LEU A 177 15.36 5.71 2.28
N LEU A 178 15.26 5.63 3.61
CA LEU A 178 15.70 6.72 4.49
C LEU A 178 17.21 6.96 4.36
N ASP A 179 18.00 5.88 4.33
CA ASP A 179 19.45 5.94 4.14
C ASP A 179 19.80 6.54 2.77
N GLU A 180 19.11 6.12 1.71
CA GLU A 180 19.33 6.65 0.36
C GLU A 180 18.89 8.11 0.22
N CYS A 181 17.82 8.55 0.89
CA CYS A 181 17.43 9.95 0.96
C CYS A 181 18.51 10.80 1.63
N GLN A 182 19.05 10.34 2.77
CA GLN A 182 20.15 11.01 3.46
C GLN A 182 21.41 11.06 2.57
N ARG A 183 21.78 9.95 1.95
CA ARG A 183 22.94 9.84 1.05
C ARG A 183 22.84 10.80 -0.14
N LEU A 184 21.63 11.01 -0.66
CA LEU A 184 21.35 11.93 -1.77
C LEU A 184 21.13 13.39 -1.33
N GLY A 185 21.23 13.70 -0.03
CA GLY A 185 20.98 15.04 0.49
C GLY A 185 19.53 15.51 0.34
N LYS A 186 18.58 14.57 0.27
CA LYS A 186 17.15 14.87 0.14
C LYS A 186 16.51 15.01 1.52
N ALA A 187 15.41 15.76 1.57
CA ALA A 187 14.59 15.84 2.77
C ALA A 187 14.07 14.45 3.16
N ARG A 188 13.98 14.19 4.47
CA ARG A 188 13.34 12.98 4.99
C ARG A 188 11.85 12.98 4.62
N PRO A 189 11.32 11.92 4.00
CA PRO A 189 9.89 11.83 3.68
C PRO A 189 9.04 11.77 4.95
N LEU A 190 7.79 12.22 4.87
CA LEU A 190 6.81 12.03 5.94
C LEU A 190 6.43 10.54 6.03
N LEU A 191 6.55 9.94 7.22
CA LEU A 191 6.25 8.53 7.45
C LEU A 191 4.90 8.37 8.16
N LEU A 192 3.99 7.63 7.54
CA LEU A 192 2.71 7.24 8.13
C LEU A 192 2.66 5.72 8.36
N ALA A 193 2.39 5.34 9.59
CA ALA A 193 2.12 3.97 10.00
C ALA A 193 0.62 3.70 10.20
N GLU A 194 0.12 2.59 9.67
CA GLU A 194 -1.15 2.00 10.09
C GLU A 194 -0.85 0.74 10.92
N VAL A 195 -1.20 0.76 12.20
CA VAL A 195 -1.05 -0.37 13.11
C VAL A 195 -2.16 -1.36 12.82
N ASP A 196 -1.80 -2.55 12.37
CA ASP A 196 -2.74 -3.65 12.17
C ASP A 196 -2.59 -4.65 13.34
N PRO A 197 -3.67 -4.93 14.09
CA PRO A 197 -3.62 -5.81 15.25
C PRO A 197 -3.33 -7.28 14.89
N ASN A 198 -3.53 -7.67 13.62
CA ASN A 198 -3.26 -9.02 13.14
C ASN A 198 -1.82 -9.17 12.61
N LEU A 199 -1.08 -8.07 12.38
CA LEU A 199 0.29 -8.11 11.86
C LEU A 199 1.27 -8.62 12.94
N PRO A 200 2.14 -9.60 12.65
CA PRO A 200 3.02 -10.16 13.67
C PRO A 200 4.05 -9.14 14.13
N TRP A 201 4.17 -8.98 15.45
CA TRP A 201 5.29 -8.26 16.05
C TRP A 201 6.58 -9.06 15.83
N LEU A 202 7.55 -8.42 15.19
CA LEU A 202 8.92 -8.91 15.09
C LEU A 202 9.84 -7.89 15.76
N ASP A 203 10.77 -8.35 16.61
CA ASP A 203 11.75 -7.48 17.28
C ASP A 203 13.05 -7.36 16.45
N GLY A 204 14.11 -6.82 17.05
CA GLY A 204 15.41 -6.69 16.42
C GLY A 204 15.41 -5.60 15.34
N PRO A 205 15.93 -5.88 14.12
CA PRO A 205 16.19 -4.84 13.12
C PRO A 205 14.94 -4.20 12.52
N CYS A 206 13.77 -4.82 12.69
CA CYS A 206 12.50 -4.30 12.19
C CYS A 206 11.74 -3.45 13.21
N ALA A 207 12.20 -3.40 14.46
CA ALA A 207 11.50 -2.73 15.55
C ALA A 207 12.08 -1.35 15.84
N VAL A 208 11.20 -0.36 15.87
CA VAL A 208 11.52 1.07 15.91
C VAL A 208 10.88 1.74 17.14
N PRO A 209 11.45 2.84 17.63
CA PRO A 209 10.84 3.63 18.70
C PRO A 209 9.49 4.22 18.24
N ALA A 210 8.63 4.55 19.19
CA ALA A 210 7.28 5.09 18.93
C ALA A 210 7.29 6.36 18.04
N GLY A 211 8.34 7.17 18.15
CA GLY A 211 8.51 8.40 17.37
C GLY A 211 9.17 8.24 16.00
N PHE A 212 9.39 7.00 15.53
CA PHE A 212 9.97 6.76 14.21
C PHE A 212 9.03 7.21 13.07
N PHE A 213 7.72 7.03 13.24
CA PHE A 213 6.70 7.49 12.30
C PHE A 213 6.15 8.85 12.71
N ASP A 214 5.92 9.72 11.74
CA ASP A 214 5.39 11.08 11.98
C ASP A 214 3.87 11.07 12.23
N ILE A 215 3.18 10.06 11.69
CA ILE A 215 1.76 9.79 11.85
C ILE A 215 1.59 8.30 12.18
N VAL A 216 0.80 7.98 13.20
CA VAL A 216 0.44 6.60 13.55
C VAL A 216 -1.08 6.52 13.66
N LEU A 217 -1.69 5.62 12.88
CA LEU A 217 -3.10 5.28 12.92
C LEU A 217 -3.26 3.86 13.45
N ASP A 218 -4.30 3.61 14.23
CA ASP A 218 -4.71 2.25 14.56
C ASP A 218 -5.81 1.79 13.58
N HIS A 219 -5.68 0.58 13.04
CA HIS A 219 -6.71 0.01 12.18
C HIS A 219 -7.99 -0.24 13.01
N PRO A 220 -9.18 0.19 12.57
CA PRO A 220 -10.42 -0.08 13.27
C PRO A 220 -10.66 -1.58 13.45
N LEU A 221 -11.27 -1.95 14.58
CA LEU A 221 -11.69 -3.32 14.85
C LEU A 221 -13.13 -3.55 14.37
N PRO A 222 -13.44 -4.73 13.81
CA PRO A 222 -12.52 -5.83 13.53
C PRO A 222 -11.64 -5.55 12.29
N ALA A 223 -10.34 -5.86 12.39
CA ALA A 223 -9.44 -5.73 11.25
C ALA A 223 -9.60 -6.93 10.29
N PRO A 224 -9.52 -6.72 8.96
CA PRO A 224 -9.54 -7.81 7.98
C PRO A 224 -8.44 -8.84 8.23
N ARG A 225 -8.67 -10.06 7.77
CA ARG A 225 -7.63 -11.11 7.78
C ARG A 225 -6.46 -10.69 6.91
N LEU A 226 -5.25 -11.02 7.36
CA LEU A 226 -4.06 -10.84 6.55
C LEU A 226 -4.08 -11.76 5.33
N PHE A 227 -3.49 -11.28 4.24
CA PHE A 227 -3.22 -12.11 3.08
C PHE A 227 -2.35 -13.30 3.47
N ALA A 228 -2.75 -14.50 3.07
CA ALA A 228 -1.98 -15.72 3.22
C ALA A 228 -1.69 -16.34 1.86
N LEU A 229 -0.56 -17.04 1.74
CA LEU A 229 -0.33 -17.95 0.62
C LEU A 229 -1.16 -19.24 0.83
N PRO A 230 -1.63 -19.89 -0.24
CA PRO A 230 -2.21 -21.23 -0.13
C PRO A 230 -1.22 -22.16 0.56
N ARG A 231 -1.67 -22.89 1.58
CA ARG A 231 -0.85 -23.92 2.22
C ARG A 231 -0.78 -25.13 1.30
N GLU A 232 0.38 -25.76 1.23
CA GLU A 232 0.48 -27.10 0.65
C GLU A 232 -0.39 -28.06 1.47
N PRO A 233 -1.00 -29.08 0.84
CA PRO A 233 -1.72 -30.10 1.57
C PRO A 233 -0.76 -30.79 2.56
N VAL A 234 -1.19 -30.89 3.82
CA VAL A 234 -0.56 -31.71 4.86
C VAL A 234 -1.04 -33.15 4.71
#